data_AF-A0A377XF82-F1
#
_entry.id   AF-A0A377XF82-F1
#
_cell.length_a   1.000
_cell.length_b   1.000
_cell.length_c   1.000
_cell.angle_alpha   90.00
_cell.angle_beta   90.00
_cell.angle_gamma   90.00
#
_symmetry.space_group_name_H-M   'P 1'
#
loop_
_entity.id
_entity.type
_entity.pdbx_description
1 polymer ?
#
loop_
_entity_poly.entity_id
_entity_poly.type
_entity_poly.pdbx_seq_one_letter_code
_entity_poly.pdbx_strand_id
1 'polypeptide(L)'
;MDKVSVGATVTIMSAATLAEGTTIIENAAREPEIVDTANFLNALGAKITGQGSDRITIEGVQRLGGGVYRVLPDRIENRDFPGGRGDFRRQDPLP
;
A
#
# COMPACT_ATOMS: atom_id res chain seq x y z
N MET A 1 -16.64 -3.68 -19.67
CA MET A 1 -16.61 -2.65 -18.61
C MET A 1 -15.80 -3.26 -17.48
N ASP A 2 -14.47 -3.21 -17.62
CA ASP A 2 -13.56 -3.82 -16.67
C ASP A 2 -13.60 -3.01 -15.38
N LYS A 3 -14.39 -3.50 -14.41
CA LYS A 3 -14.51 -2.88 -13.10
C LYS A 3 -13.19 -3.04 -12.38
N VAL A 4 -12.41 -1.96 -12.34
CA VAL A 4 -11.29 -1.85 -11.43
C VAL A 4 -11.85 -1.88 -10.02
N SER A 5 -11.45 -2.89 -9.24
CA SER A 5 -11.92 -3.08 -7.86
C SER A 5 -10.73 -3.04 -6.92
N VAL A 6 -10.76 -2.08 -6.01
CA VAL A 6 -9.77 -1.90 -4.94
C VAL A 6 -9.55 -3.21 -4.19
N GLY A 7 -10.63 -3.86 -3.79
CA GLY A 7 -10.58 -5.13 -3.05
C GLY A 7 -9.97 -6.27 -3.88
N ALA A 8 -10.25 -6.33 -5.19
CA ALA A 8 -9.66 -7.33 -6.06
C ALA A 8 -8.15 -7.10 -6.21
N THR A 9 -7.70 -5.86 -6.43
CA THR A 9 -6.28 -5.51 -6.55
C THR A 9 -5.53 -5.88 -5.26
N VAL A 10 -6.06 -5.55 -4.08
CA VAL A 10 -5.41 -5.89 -2.79
C VAL A 10 -5.35 -7.40 -2.55
N THR A 11 -6.42 -8.12 -2.88
CA THR A 11 -6.49 -9.58 -2.69
C THR A 11 -5.44 -10.29 -3.54
N ILE A 12 -5.40 -9.95 -4.84
CA ILE A 12 -4.41 -10.52 -5.78
C ILE A 12 -3.00 -10.10 -5.37
N MET A 13 -2.80 -8.83 -4.99
CA MET A 13 -1.50 -8.33 -4.57
C MET A 13 -0.96 -9.11 -3.37
N SER A 14 -1.80 -9.32 -2.35
CA SER A 14 -1.41 -10.05 -1.14
C SER A 14 -1.06 -11.50 -1.45
N ALA A 15 -1.87 -12.18 -2.26
CA ALA A 15 -1.60 -13.56 -2.68
C ALA A 15 -0.32 -13.67 -3.51
N ALA A 16 -0.08 -12.72 -4.42
CA ALA A 16 1.09 -12.69 -5.29
C ALA A 16 2.40 -12.50 -4.54
N THR A 17 2.39 -11.90 -3.35
CA THR A 17 3.63 -11.69 -2.55
C THR A 17 4.31 -13.00 -2.15
N LEU A 18 3.57 -14.10 -1.99
CA LEU A 18 4.09 -15.42 -1.61
C LEU A 18 4.00 -16.45 -2.75
N ALA A 19 3.52 -16.05 -3.92
CA ALA A 19 3.43 -16.93 -5.08
C ALA A 19 4.83 -17.25 -5.64
N GLU A 20 4.97 -18.34 -6.40
CA GLU A 20 6.24 -18.61 -7.09
C GLU A 20 6.30 -17.84 -8.42
N GLY A 21 7.36 -17.05 -8.61
CA GLY A 21 7.61 -16.30 -9.84
C GLY A 21 7.14 -14.85 -9.81
N THR A 22 6.81 -14.29 -10.98
CA THR A 22 6.42 -12.88 -11.14
C THR A 22 4.96 -12.80 -11.57
N THR A 23 4.15 -12.07 -10.80
CA THR A 23 2.76 -11.75 -11.12
C THR A 23 2.67 -10.32 -11.63
N ILE A 24 1.89 -10.13 -12.70
CA ILE A 24 1.62 -8.81 -13.27
C ILE A 24 0.11 -8.58 -13.22
N ILE A 25 -0.30 -7.55 -12.48
CA ILE A 25 -1.69 -7.12 -12.40
C ILE A 25 -1.87 -5.98 -13.40
N GLU A 26 -2.65 -6.23 -14.44
CA GLU A 26 -3.06 -5.21 -15.41
C GLU A 26 -4.39 -4.58 -14.99
N ASN A 27 -4.58 -3.29 -15.32
CA ASN A 27 -5.75 -2.50 -14.92
C ASN A 27 -5.93 -2.42 -13.38
N ALA A 28 -4.83 -2.26 -12.65
CA ALA A 28 -4.83 -2.16 -11.19
C ALA A 28 -5.47 -0.86 -10.69
N ALA A 29 -6.06 -0.92 -9.48
CA ALA A 29 -6.55 0.27 -8.81
C ALA A 29 -5.40 1.25 -8.48
N ARG A 30 -5.62 2.54 -8.78
CA ARG A 30 -4.62 3.61 -8.68
C ARG A 30 -4.81 4.49 -7.44
N GLU A 31 -5.63 4.01 -6.52
CA GLU A 31 -5.98 4.70 -5.29
C GLU A 31 -4.76 4.74 -4.34
N PRO A 32 -4.57 5.84 -3.59
CA PRO A 32 -3.42 5.99 -2.69
C PRO A 32 -3.36 4.89 -1.62
N GLU A 33 -4.48 4.29 -1.27
CA GLU A 33 -4.62 3.15 -0.34
C GLU A 33 -3.97 1.88 -0.91
N ILE A 34 -4.02 1.68 -2.23
CA ILE A 34 -3.33 0.58 -2.93
C ILE A 34 -1.82 0.79 -2.87
N VAL A 35 -1.39 2.03 -3.08
CA VAL A 35 0.03 2.42 -2.99
C VAL A 35 0.56 2.18 -1.58
N ASP A 36 -0.22 2.57 -0.56
CA ASP A 36 0.16 2.36 0.84
C ASP A 36 0.24 0.88 1.21
N THR A 37 -0.71 0.07 0.74
CA THR A 37 -0.69 -1.39 0.94
C THR A 37 0.52 -2.04 0.29
N ALA A 38 0.87 -1.63 -0.94
CA ALA A 38 2.07 -2.13 -1.61
C ALA A 38 3.35 -1.74 -0.86
N ASN A 39 3.42 -0.50 -0.35
CA ASN A 39 4.55 -0.04 0.44
C ASN A 39 4.67 -0.76 1.78
N PHE A 40 3.54 -1.04 2.44
CA PHE A 40 3.49 -1.86 3.64
C PHE A 40 4.05 -3.26 3.39
N LEU A 41 3.56 -3.94 2.36
CA LEU A 41 4.05 -5.28 1.99
C LEU A 41 5.54 -5.26 1.63
N ASN A 42 6.01 -4.22 0.92
CA ASN A 42 7.43 -4.02 0.64
C ASN A 42 8.26 -3.81 1.91
N ALA A 43 7.74 -3.10 2.91
CA ALA A 43 8.41 -2.94 4.21
C ALA A 43 8.54 -4.26 4.97
N LEU A 44 7.64 -5.22 4.73
CA LEU A 44 7.74 -6.59 5.22
C LEU A 44 8.68 -7.48 4.39
N GLY A 45 9.23 -6.96 3.29
CA GLY A 45 10.15 -7.70 2.40
C GLY A 45 9.51 -8.28 1.14
N ALA A 46 8.28 -7.90 0.81
CA ALA A 46 7.74 -8.15 -0.53
C ALA A 46 8.52 -7.36 -1.59
N LYS A 47 8.35 -7.74 -2.85
CA LYS A 47 8.94 -7.06 -4.01
C LYS A 47 7.85 -6.61 -4.97
N ILE A 48 7.28 -5.46 -4.69
CA ILE A 48 6.18 -4.86 -5.45
C ILE A 48 6.66 -3.56 -6.09
N THR A 49 6.40 -3.41 -7.39
CA THR A 49 6.74 -2.23 -8.18
C THR A 49 5.56 -1.80 -9.06
N GLY A 50 5.54 -0.54 -9.49
CA GLY A 50 4.49 -0.01 -10.35
C GLY A 50 3.20 0.42 -9.61
N GLN A 51 3.21 0.42 -8.27
CA GLN A 51 2.10 0.91 -7.46
C GLN A 51 1.77 2.38 -7.78
N GLY A 52 0.49 2.68 -8.04
CA GLY A 52 0.00 4.00 -8.47
C GLY A 52 -0.15 4.15 -10.00
N SER A 53 0.35 3.18 -10.75
CA SER A 53 0.04 3.02 -12.17
C SER A 53 -1.06 1.96 -12.39
N ASP A 54 -1.51 1.81 -13.62
CA ASP A 54 -2.45 0.77 -14.06
C ASP A 54 -1.80 -0.63 -14.15
N ARG A 55 -0.50 -0.74 -13.94
CA ARG A 55 0.25 -2.00 -13.99
C ARG A 55 1.11 -2.19 -12.75
N ILE A 56 0.80 -3.21 -11.96
CA ILE A 56 1.57 -3.57 -10.76
C ILE A 56 2.31 -4.88 -11.02
N THR A 57 3.61 -4.89 -10.78
CA THR A 57 4.47 -6.07 -10.90
C THR A 57 4.90 -6.53 -9.52
N ILE A 58 4.70 -7.82 -9.24
CA ILE A 58 4.96 -8.43 -7.95
C ILE A 58 5.88 -9.63 -8.18
N GLU A 59 7.08 -9.58 -7.62
CA GLU A 59 7.93 -10.76 -7.52
C GLU A 59 7.62 -11.46 -6.20
N GLY A 60 7.17 -12.70 -6.30
CA GLY A 60 6.87 -13.50 -5.13
C GLY A 60 8.14 -13.87 -4.37
N VAL A 61 8.05 -13.80 -3.04
CA VAL A 61 9.14 -14.10 -2.11
C VAL A 61 8.78 -15.33 -1.28
N GLN A 62 9.80 -16.06 -0.82
CA GLN A 62 9.59 -17.28 -0.04
C GLN A 62 8.95 -17.01 1.33
N ARG A 63 9.24 -15.85 1.93
CA ARG A 63 8.73 -15.42 3.23
C ARG A 63 8.66 -13.90 3.30
N LEU A 64 7.62 -13.42 3.98
CA LEU A 64 7.57 -12.05 4.50
C LEU A 64 8.15 -12.02 5.91
N GLY A 65 8.92 -10.99 6.21
CA GLY A 65 9.39 -10.68 7.55
C GLY A 65 8.33 -9.97 8.39
N GLY A 66 8.71 -9.68 9.63
CA GLY A 66 8.00 -8.71 10.46
C GLY A 66 8.55 -7.30 10.23
N GLY A 67 7.74 -6.28 10.48
CA GLY A 67 8.16 -4.89 10.35
C GLY A 67 7.18 -3.94 11.01
N VAL A 68 7.62 -2.70 11.18
CA VAL A 68 6.75 -1.60 11.61
C VAL A 68 6.56 -0.69 10.41
N TYR A 69 5.30 -0.44 10.07
CA TYR A 69 4.95 0.46 8.99
C TYR A 69 3.97 1.51 9.49
N ARG A 70 4.23 2.76 9.11
CA ARG A 70 3.34 3.87 9.43
C ARG A 70 2.31 4.00 8.32
N VAL A 71 1.07 3.67 8.64
CA VAL A 71 -0.08 3.75 7.74
C VAL A 71 -0.28 5.20 7.27
N LEU A 72 -0.68 5.36 6.01
CA LEU A 72 -1.07 6.66 5.47
C LEU A 72 -2.21 7.27 6.31
N PRO A 73 -2.11 8.55 6.73
CA PRO A 73 -3.21 9.22 7.42
C PRO A 73 -4.46 9.28 6.53
N ASP A 74 -5.63 9.12 7.15
CA ASP A 74 -6.90 9.03 6.45
C ASP A 74 -7.19 10.29 5.59
N ARG A 75 -7.60 10.06 4.33
CA ARG A 75 -7.94 11.12 3.36
C ARG A 75 -9.36 11.68 3.56
N ILE A 76 -10.27 10.94 4.19
CA ILE A 76 -11.64 11.39 4.48
C ILE A 76 -11.63 12.30 5.73
N GLU A 77 -10.85 11.94 6.75
CA GLU A 77 -10.79 12.70 8.01
C GLU A 77 -10.19 14.10 7.82
N ASN A 78 -9.26 14.26 6.87
CA ASN A 78 -8.70 15.57 6.50
C ASN A 78 -9.61 16.43 5.60
N ARG A 79 -10.70 15.88 5.05
CA ARG A 79 -11.58 16.62 4.14
C ARG A 79 -12.65 17.41 4.88
N ASP A 80 -12.99 17.03 6.10
CA ASP A 80 -14.15 17.57 6.83
C ASP A 80 -13.78 18.47 8.02
N PHE A 81 -12.49 18.74 8.26
CA PHE A 81 -12.07 19.62 9.36
C PHE A 81 -11.62 21.00 8.85
N PRO A 82 -12.50 22.03 8.85
CA PRO A 82 -12.13 23.41 8.53
C PRO A 82 -11.32 23.99 9.70
N GLY A 83 -10.03 23.70 9.78
CA GLY A 83 -9.15 24.29 10.79
C GLY A 83 -7.84 23.56 11.11
N GLY A 84 -7.56 22.41 10.48
CA GLY A 84 -6.44 21.54 10.83
C GLY A 84 -5.06 22.05 10.42
N ARG A 85 -4.59 23.17 10.97
CA ARG A 85 -3.14 23.43 11.10
C ARG A 85 -2.60 22.57 12.26
N GLY A 86 -2.54 21.26 12.04
CA GLY A 86 -1.83 20.34 12.92
C GLY A 86 -0.35 20.40 12.58
N ASP A 87 0.41 21.22 13.29
CA ASP A 87 1.86 21.13 13.32
C ASP A 87 2.28 19.76 13.86
N PHE A 88 2.56 18.82 12.97
CA PHE A 88 3.03 17.46 13.27
C PHE A 88 4.51 17.42 13.71
N ARG A 89 5.07 18.52 14.23
CA ARG A 89 6.41 18.56 14.80
C ARG A 89 6.38 18.60 16.33
N ARG A 90 6.07 17.47 17.00
CA ARG A 90 6.67 17.11 18.30
C ARG A 90 6.60 15.60 18.51
N GLN A 91 7.69 14.91 18.17
CA GLN A 91 8.09 13.72 18.92
C GLN A 91 9.24 14.17 19.81
N ASP A 92 8.92 14.63 21.01
CA ASP A 92 9.90 14.68 22.08
C ASP A 92 9.95 13.25 22.69
N PRO A 93 11.10 12.57 22.71
CA PRO A 93 11.23 11.30 23.40
C PRO A 93 11.16 11.55 24.92
N LEU A 94 10.18 10.95 25.59
CA LEU A 94 10.05 11.02 27.05
C LEU A 94 11.20 10.28 27.75
N PRO A 95 11.70 10.78 28.89
CA PRO A 95 12.72 10.12 29.72
C PRO A 95 12.17 8.93 30.52
#